data_AF-A0A9P6M6D1-F1
#
_entry.id   AF-A0A9P6M6D1-F1
#
_cell.length_a   1.000
_cell.length_b   1.000
_cell.length_c   1.000
_cell.angle_alpha   90.00
_cell.angle_beta   90.00
_cell.angle_gamma   90.00
#
_symmetry.space_group_name_H-M   'P 1'
#
loop_
_entity.id
_entity.type
_entity.pdbx_description
1 polymer ?
#
loop_
_entity_poly.entity_id
_entity_poly.type
_entity_poly.pdbx_seq_one_letter_code
_entity_poly.pdbx_strand_id
1 'polypeptide(L)'
;MVIASGVCNGNAYFRGPHEHGALCMLIRDYHFPRETVYPATRISSIVWQAISAVNISDQKVAFRHYVKYYHGRIEETDDTIRADFGDKHGIEAKFEPPCSNRLKQTNVVPI
;
A
#
# COMPACT_ATOMS: atom_id res chain seq x y z
N MET A 1 0.87 11.22 -4.79
CA MET A 1 0.73 11.92 -3.49
C MET A 1 0.49 10.99 -2.30
N VAL A 2 -0.26 9.90 -2.47
CA VAL A 2 -0.55 8.89 -1.42
C VAL A 2 0.71 8.29 -0.78
N ILE A 3 1.78 8.11 -1.56
CA ILE A 3 3.07 7.60 -1.06
C ILE A 3 3.72 8.62 -0.12
N ALA A 4 3.78 9.90 -0.53
CA ALA A 4 4.40 10.96 0.24
C ALA A 4 3.63 11.27 1.54
N SER A 5 2.30 11.25 1.51
CA SER A 5 1.48 11.40 2.72
C SER A 5 1.70 10.25 3.70
N GLY A 6 1.87 9.01 3.21
CA GLY A 6 2.23 7.85 4.04
C GLY A 6 3.61 7.96 4.70
N VAL A 7 4.62 8.43 3.96
CA VAL A 7 5.99 8.61 4.49
C VAL A 7 6.06 9.76 5.51
N CYS A 8 5.39 10.87 5.23
CA CYS A 8 5.44 12.08 6.07
C CYS A 8 4.36 12.11 7.16
N ASN A 9 3.54 11.06 7.29
CA ASN A 9 2.36 11.03 8.18
C ASN A 9 1.43 12.26 8.00
N GLY A 10 1.28 12.72 6.75
CA GLY A 10 0.31 13.76 6.40
C GLY A 10 -1.07 13.14 6.21
N ASN A 11 -2.11 13.81 6.69
CA ASN A 11 -3.51 13.36 6.55
C ASN A 11 -4.33 14.21 5.58
N ALA A 12 -3.76 15.28 5.04
CA ALA A 12 -4.29 16.00 3.90
C ALA A 12 -3.15 16.44 2.97
N TYR A 13 -3.50 16.81 1.76
CA TYR A 13 -2.56 17.45 0.84
C TYR A 13 -3.22 18.63 0.14
N PHE A 14 -2.41 19.62 -0.22
CA PHE A 14 -2.82 20.73 -1.06
C PHE A 14 -1.87 20.85 -2.24
N ARG A 15 -2.43 21.03 -3.44
CA ARG A 15 -1.66 21.29 -4.66
C ARG A 15 -1.85 22.75 -5.05
N GLY A 16 -0.78 23.54 -4.92
CA GLY A 16 -0.78 24.97 -5.22
C GLY A 16 0.07 25.32 -6.45
N PRO A 17 -0.13 26.53 -7.02
CA PRO A 17 0.73 27.04 -8.09
C PRO A 17 2.15 27.34 -7.57
N HIS A 18 3.16 27.12 -8.40
CA HIS A 18 4.56 27.48 -8.16
C HIS A 18 5.18 28.01 -9.46
N GLU A 19 6.14 28.93 -9.40
CA GLU A 19 6.70 29.62 -10.58
C GLU A 19 7.17 28.68 -11.71
N HIS A 20 7.51 27.43 -11.38
CA HIS A 20 7.98 26.42 -12.31
C HIS A 20 7.10 25.14 -12.34
N GLY A 21 5.86 25.20 -11.85
CA GLY A 21 4.94 24.05 -11.89
C GLY A 21 3.95 24.02 -10.74
N ALA A 22 3.94 22.91 -9.99
CA ALA A 22 3.03 22.72 -8.87
C ALA A 22 3.80 22.42 -7.57
N LEU A 23 3.40 23.10 -6.50
CA LEU A 23 3.82 22.80 -5.14
C LEU A 23 2.82 21.82 -4.52
N CYS A 24 3.31 20.72 -3.97
CA CYS A 24 2.50 19.79 -3.19
C CYS A 24 2.86 19.94 -1.72
N MET A 25 1.93 20.44 -0.92
CA MET A 25 2.07 20.59 0.52
C MET A 25 1.36 19.44 1.22
N LEU A 26 2.07 18.76 2.12
CA LEU A 26 1.49 17.75 3.00
C LEU A 26 1.09 18.43 4.30
N ILE A 27 -0.17 18.27 4.69
CA ILE A 27 -0.74 18.85 5.89
C ILE A 27 -0.90 17.74 6.90
N ARG A 28 -0.46 17.99 8.13
CA ARG A 28 -0.70 17.15 9.30
C ARG A 28 -1.51 17.95 10.31
N ASP A 29 -2.79 17.68 10.39
CA ASP A 29 -3.71 18.31 11.34
C ASP A 29 -4.38 17.23 12.20
N TYR A 30 -4.16 17.25 13.51
CA TYR A 30 -4.71 16.26 14.42
C TYR A 30 -6.25 16.26 14.49
N HIS A 31 -6.90 17.37 14.13
CA HIS A 31 -8.35 17.50 14.10
C HIS A 31 -8.96 17.09 12.76
N PHE A 32 -8.13 16.99 11.72
CA PHE A 32 -8.60 16.54 10.42
C PHE A 32 -8.99 15.06 10.50
N PRO A 33 -10.18 14.68 10.01
CA PRO A 33 -10.68 13.33 10.15
C PRO A 33 -9.67 12.34 9.57
N ARG A 34 -9.32 11.34 10.39
CA ARG A 34 -8.49 10.24 9.89
C ARG A 34 -9.32 9.47 8.89
N GLU A 35 -8.83 9.40 7.67
CA GLU A 35 -9.41 8.54 6.65
C GLU A 35 -9.47 7.11 7.21
N THR A 36 -10.65 6.49 7.19
CA THR A 36 -10.78 5.08 7.55
C THR A 36 -10.12 4.27 6.44
N VAL A 37 -8.88 3.87 6.68
CA VAL A 37 -8.11 3.08 5.72
C VAL A 37 -8.38 1.61 5.96
N TYR A 38 -9.07 0.96 5.03
CA TYR A 38 -9.14 -0.49 4.92
C TYR A 38 -7.88 -0.99 4.20
N PRO A 39 -6.91 -1.64 4.87
CA PRO A 39 -5.62 -1.94 4.28
C PRO A 39 -5.72 -2.79 3.01
N ALA A 40 -6.59 -3.80 2.99
CA ALA A 40 -6.81 -4.66 1.82
C ALA A 40 -7.30 -3.87 0.60
N THR A 41 -8.26 -2.97 0.79
CA THR A 41 -8.79 -2.10 -0.29
C THR A 41 -7.77 -1.06 -0.72
N ARG A 42 -7.01 -0.50 0.23
CA ARG A 42 -5.98 0.50 -0.08
C ARG A 42 -4.89 -0.10 -0.96
N ILE A 43 -4.25 -1.18 -0.54
CA ILE A 43 -3.13 -1.74 -1.30
C ILE A 43 -3.57 -2.21 -2.69
N SER A 44 -4.74 -2.83 -2.83
CA SER A 44 -5.26 -3.25 -4.14
C SER A 44 -5.47 -2.09 -5.11
N SER A 45 -5.81 -0.89 -4.62
CA SER A 45 -5.96 0.30 -5.47
C SER A 45 -4.64 0.98 -5.86
N ILE A 46 -3.58 0.86 -5.04
CA ILE A 46 -2.33 1.63 -5.23
C ILE A 46 -1.12 0.78 -5.62
N VAL A 47 -1.15 -0.54 -5.42
CA VAL A 47 0.04 -1.40 -5.52
C VAL A 47 0.69 -1.35 -6.90
N TRP A 48 -0.11 -1.34 -7.97
CA TRP A 48 0.39 -1.26 -9.34
C TRP A 48 1.04 0.08 -9.66
N GLN A 49 0.49 1.17 -9.12
CA GLN A 49 1.07 2.50 -9.25
C GLN A 49 2.35 2.63 -8.43
N ALA A 50 2.41 2.01 -7.25
CA ALA A 50 3.59 2.02 -6.39
C ALA A 50 4.75 1.22 -7.01
N ILE A 51 4.47 0.02 -7.54
CA ILE A 51 5.45 -0.85 -8.18
C ILE A 51 5.96 -0.25 -9.50
N SER A 52 5.13 0.50 -10.24
CA SER A 52 5.58 1.16 -11.47
C SER A 52 6.40 2.43 -11.21
N ALA A 53 6.11 3.15 -10.12
CA ALA A 53 6.80 4.37 -9.76
C ALA A 53 8.13 4.14 -9.03
N VAL A 54 8.29 3.01 -8.33
CA VAL A 54 9.47 2.68 -7.53
C VAL A 54 9.97 1.30 -7.93
N ASN A 55 11.26 1.20 -8.26
CA ASN A 55 11.88 -0.09 -8.53
C ASN A 55 12.04 -0.87 -7.22
N ILE A 56 11.06 -1.73 -6.91
CA ILE A 56 11.07 -2.60 -5.73
C ILE A 56 11.78 -3.91 -6.12
N SER A 57 12.97 -4.12 -5.54
CA SER A 57 13.81 -5.29 -5.80
C SER A 57 13.17 -6.61 -5.35
N ASP A 58 12.44 -6.58 -4.22
CA ASP A 58 11.70 -7.73 -3.71
C ASP A 58 10.29 -7.30 -3.30
N GLN A 59 9.32 -7.55 -4.19
CA GLN A 59 7.93 -7.15 -3.97
C GLN A 59 7.24 -8.04 -2.94
N LYS A 60 7.71 -9.28 -2.77
CA LYS A 60 7.22 -10.20 -1.74
C LYS A 60 7.56 -9.68 -0.35
N VAL A 61 8.81 -9.25 -0.14
CA VAL A 61 9.26 -8.61 1.11
C VAL A 61 8.55 -7.28 1.35
N ALA A 62 8.40 -6.44 0.33
CA ALA A 62 7.67 -5.18 0.44
C ALA A 62 6.21 -5.40 0.87
N PHE A 63 5.55 -6.42 0.31
CA PHE A 63 4.20 -6.80 0.70
C PHE A 63 4.12 -7.31 2.14
N ARG A 64 5.06 -8.14 2.59
CA ARG A 64 5.14 -8.56 4.00
C ARG A 64 5.30 -7.38 4.95
N HIS A 65 6.13 -6.39 4.60
CA HIS A 65 6.28 -5.16 5.39
C HIS A 65 5.00 -4.34 5.44
N TYR A 66 4.27 -4.25 4.32
CA TYR A 66 2.96 -3.61 4.28
C TYR A 66 1.99 -4.29 5.25
N VAL A 67 1.91 -5.63 5.21
CA VAL A 67 1.01 -6.38 6.10
C VAL A 67 1.37 -6.17 7.57
N LYS A 68 2.67 -6.22 7.89
CA LYS A 68 3.18 -5.98 9.25
C LYS A 68 2.91 -4.57 9.75
N TYR A 69 3.01 -3.55 8.89
CA TYR A 69 2.73 -2.16 9.24
C TYR A 69 1.28 -1.97 9.68
N TYR A 70 0.34 -2.69 9.05
CA TYR A 70 -1.07 -2.69 9.42
C TYR A 70 -1.46 -3.77 10.43
N HIS A 71 -0.48 -4.40 11.09
CA HIS A 71 -0.69 -5.47 12.08
C HIS A 71 -1.49 -6.68 11.55
N GLY A 72 -1.47 -6.91 10.25
CA GLY A 72 -2.16 -8.04 9.64
C GLY A 72 -1.44 -9.37 9.92
N ARG A 73 -2.21 -10.46 9.89
CA ARG A 73 -1.69 -11.83 9.95
C ARG A 73 -1.36 -12.31 8.55
N ILE A 74 -0.27 -13.07 8.42
CA ILE A 74 0.21 -13.60 7.15
C ILE A 74 0.07 -15.12 7.15
N GLU A 75 -0.62 -15.64 6.14
CA GLU A 75 -0.58 -17.04 5.74
C GLU A 75 0.17 -17.12 4.40
N GLU A 76 1.30 -17.82 4.39
CA GLU A 76 2.17 -17.89 3.21
C GLU A 76 2.27 -19.32 2.67
N THR A 77 2.11 -19.44 1.37
CA THR A 77 2.43 -20.62 0.54
C THR A 77 3.52 -20.21 -0.47
N ASP A 78 4.13 -21.16 -1.18
CA ASP A 78 5.32 -20.92 -2.02
C ASP A 78 5.19 -19.71 -2.96
N ASP A 79 4.04 -19.57 -3.63
CA ASP A 79 3.75 -18.51 -4.62
C ASP A 79 2.70 -17.48 -4.15
N THR A 80 2.08 -17.69 -2.99
CA THR A 80 0.88 -16.95 -2.59
C THR A 80 1.01 -16.45 -1.15
N ILE A 81 0.76 -15.16 -0.92
CA ILE A 81 0.62 -14.57 0.41
C ILE A 81 -0.82 -14.17 0.61
N ARG A 82 -1.48 -14.74 1.62
CA ARG A 82 -2.76 -14.28 2.14
C ARG A 82 -2.52 -13.44 3.39
N ALA A 83 -3.17 -12.29 3.46
CA ALA A 83 -3.12 -11.43 4.62
C ALA A 83 -4.52 -11.08 5.12
N ASP A 84 -4.67 -11.18 6.44
CA ASP A 84 -5.88 -10.83 7.19
C ASP A 84 -5.61 -9.59 8.05
N PHE A 85 -6.41 -8.54 7.89
CA PHE A 85 -6.29 -7.28 8.62
C PHE A 85 -7.35 -7.08 9.72
N GLY A 86 -8.22 -8.07 9.97
CA GLY A 86 -9.27 -8.02 10.98
C GLY A 86 -10.46 -7.10 10.63
N ASP A 87 -10.47 -6.49 9.45
CA ASP A 87 -11.51 -5.57 8.96
C ASP A 87 -12.54 -6.26 8.03
N LYS A 88 -12.73 -7.58 8.20
CA LYS A 88 -13.56 -8.48 7.37
C LYS A 88 -13.08 -8.67 5.93
N HIS A 89 -11.97 -8.05 5.54
CA HIS A 89 -11.43 -8.12 4.18
C HIS A 89 -9.94 -8.50 4.23
N GLY A 90 -9.62 -9.62 3.61
CA GLY A 90 -8.27 -10.09 3.39
C GLY A 90 -7.77 -9.68 2.03
N ILE A 91 -6.48 -9.89 1.83
CA ILE A 91 -5.86 -9.78 0.51
C ILE A 91 -5.08 -11.03 0.20
N GLU A 92 -5.27 -11.54 -1.01
CA GLU A 92 -4.44 -12.58 -1.60
C GLU A 92 -3.54 -11.95 -2.66
N ALA A 93 -2.23 -12.11 -2.49
CA ALA A 93 -1.21 -11.67 -3.44
C ALA A 93 -0.49 -12.90 -4.01
N LYS A 94 -0.47 -13.02 -5.34
CA LYS A 94 0.26 -14.07 -6.07
C LYS A 94 1.54 -13.51 -6.64
N PHE A 95 2.64 -14.25 -6.50
CA PHE A 95 3.97 -13.88 -6.93
C PHE A 95 4.49 -14.86 -7.98
N GLU A 96 5.37 -14.39 -8.87
CA GLU A 96 6.02 -15.26 -9.86
C GLU A 96 7.18 -16.06 -9.25
N PRO A 97 7.10 -17.41 -9.24
CA PRO A 97 8.24 -18.25 -8.93
C PRO A 97 9.23 -18.35 -10.12
N PRO A 98 10.50 -18.74 -9.90
CA PRO A 98 11.21 -18.93 -8.64
C PRO A 98 12.21 -17.81 -8.30
N CYS A 99 12.40 -16.82 -9.18
CA CYS A 99 13.48 -15.82 -9.03
C CYS A 99 13.03 -14.37 -9.07
N SER A 100 11.79 -14.09 -9.50
CA SER A 100 11.41 -12.70 -9.76
C SER A 100 10.79 -12.00 -8.55
N ASN A 101 10.26 -12.73 -7.55
CA ASN A 101 9.49 -12.20 -6.41
C ASN A 101 8.52 -11.07 -6.81
N ARG A 102 8.03 -11.12 -8.06
CA ARG A 102 7.23 -10.09 -8.68
C ARG A 102 5.76 -10.42 -8.45
N LEU A 103 5.02 -9.41 -8.03
CA LEU A 103 3.58 -9.47 -7.85
C LEU A 103 2.90 -9.62 -9.20
N LYS A 104 2.12 -10.68 -9.34
CA LYS A 104 1.37 -11.01 -10.56
C LYS A 104 -0.09 -10.63 -10.44
N GLN A 105 -0.66 -10.78 -9.25
CA GLN A 105 -2.07 -10.52 -9.01
C GLN A 105 -2.33 -10.19 -7.54
N THR A 106 -3.31 -9.33 -7.29
CA THR A 106 -3.88 -9.08 -5.97
C THR A 106 -5.39 -9.18 -6.03
N ASN A 107 -6.00 -9.94 -5.12
CA ASN A 107 -7.45 -10.04 -4.95
C ASN A 107 -7.83 -9.70 -3.52
N VAL A 108 -8.86 -8.88 -3.33
CA VAL A 108 -9.48 -8.68 -2.02
C VAL A 108 -10.42 -9.86 -1.78
N VAL A 109 -10.26 -10.54 -0.65
CA VAL A 109 -11.01 -11.75 -0.31
C VAL A 109 -11.85 -11.46 0.93
N PRO A 110 -13.15 -11.79 0.96
CA PRO A 110 -13.91 -11.71 2.21
C PRO A 110 -13.40 -12.77 3.19
N ILE A 111 -13.26 -12.39 4.47
CA ILE A 111 -12.85 -13.29 5.56
C ILE A 111 -14.08 -13.63 6.41
#